data_AF-A0A6A5VMZ2-F1
#
_entry.id   AF-A0A6A5VMZ2-F1
#
_cell.length_a   1.000
_cell.length_b   1.000
_cell.length_c   1.000
_cell.angle_alpha   90.00
_cell.angle_beta   90.00
_cell.angle_gamma   90.00
#
_symmetry.space_group_name_H-M   'P 1'
#
loop_
_entity.id
_entity.type
_entity.pdbx_description
1 polymer ?
#
loop_
_entity_poly.entity_id
_entity_poly.type
_entity_poly.pdbx_seq_one_letter_code
_entity_poly.pdbx_strand_id
1 'polypeptide(L)' 'MQLRLALSEMLDDVTKETVEIQLKTTPVEHRHGTIDDIAQIVAWLSDDSARWVSGQTISASGGCTMY' A
#
# COMPACT_ATOMS: atom_id res chain seq x y z
N MET A 1 -11.96 11.72 15.36
CA MET A 1 -10.79 10.81 15.43
C MET A 1 -10.66 10.14 14.08
N GLN A 2 -10.12 10.88 13.10
CA GLN A 2 -10.10 10.44 11.69
C GLN A 2 -8.99 9.41 11.50
N LEU A 3 -9.37 8.28 10.89
CA LEU A 3 -8.48 7.27 10.33
C LEU A 3 -7.35 7.93 9.53
N ARG A 4 -6.16 8.03 10.14
CA ARG A 4 -4.90 8.39 9.46
C ARG A 4 -3.99 7.18 9.25
N LEU A 5 -4.40 5.96 9.59
CA LEU A 5 -3.49 4.80 9.69
C LEU A 5 -2.77 4.34 8.40
N ALA A 6 -3.02 4.96 7.23
CA ALA A 6 -2.23 4.71 6.02
C ALA A 6 -1.09 5.71 5.81
N LEU A 7 -1.35 6.96 6.18
CA LEU A 7 -0.32 7.94 6.50
C LEU A 7 0.00 7.76 7.97
N SER A 8 0.67 6.64 8.29
CA SER A 8 1.03 6.38 9.67
C SER A 8 1.81 7.58 10.21
N GLU A 9 1.72 7.81 11.51
CA GLU A 9 2.43 8.89 12.22
C GLU A 9 3.94 8.85 11.93
N MET A 10 4.47 7.71 11.45
CA MET A 10 5.85 7.53 11.05
C MET A 10 6.24 8.29 9.77
N LEU A 11 5.30 8.73 8.93
CA LEU A 11 5.61 9.50 7.73
C LEU A 11 5.93 10.98 8.03
N ASP A 12 5.69 11.45 9.26
CA ASP A 12 5.92 12.85 9.64
C ASP A 12 7.41 13.24 9.58
N ASP A 13 8.32 12.27 9.74
CA ASP A 13 9.77 12.47 9.68
C ASP A 13 10.37 12.38 8.25
N VAL A 14 9.54 12.06 7.25
CA VAL A 14 9.99 11.94 5.86
C VAL A 14 10.02 13.32 5.19
N THR A 15 11.09 13.61 4.45
CA THR A 15 11.20 14.89 3.75
C THR A 15 10.11 15.02 2.68
N LYS A 16 9.62 16.24 2.47
CA LYS A 16 8.60 16.54 1.45
C LYS A 16 9.04 16.16 0.03
N GLU A 17 10.32 16.34 -0.28
CA GLU A 17 10.90 15.95 -1.57
C GLU A 17 10.81 14.44 -1.78
N THR A 18 11.18 13.65 -0.77
CA THR A 18 11.05 12.18 -0.82
C THR A 18 9.60 11.75 -1.02
N VAL A 19 8.65 12.38 -0.32
CA VAL A 19 7.21 12.13 -0.49
C VAL A 19 6.78 12.45 -1.92
N GLU A 20 7.13 13.62 -2.45
CA GLU A 20 6.76 14.01 -3.82
C GLU A 20 7.32 13.06 -4.88
N ILE A 21 8.56 12.58 -4.71
CA ILE A 21 9.15 11.59 -5.60
C ILE A 21 8.33 10.30 -5.54
N GLN A 22 8.06 9.77 -4.34
CA GLN A 22 7.27 8.55 -4.17
C GLN A 22 5.89 8.64 -4.83
N LEU A 23 5.19 9.77 -4.63
CA LEU A 23 3.87 9.99 -5.22
C LEU A 23 3.95 10.02 -6.76
N LYS A 24 4.94 10.72 -7.33
CA LYS A 24 5.18 10.74 -8.79
C LYS A 24 5.55 9.37 -9.35
N THR A 25 6.28 8.55 -8.59
CA THR A 25 6.69 7.22 -9.00
C THR A 25 5.70 6.12 -8.64
N THR A 26 4.51 6.45 -8.14
CA THR A 26 3.41 5.52 -7.88
C THR A 26 2.38 5.64 -9.01
N PRO A 27 2.40 4.77 -10.04
CA PRO A 27 1.52 4.93 -11.21
C PRO A 27 0.03 4.85 -10.87
N VAL A 28 -0.32 4.08 -9.84
CA VAL A 28 -1.70 4.01 -9.35
C VAL A 28 -2.03 5.31 -8.63
N GLU A 29 -2.79 6.17 -9.31
CA GLU A 29 -3.39 7.39 -8.78
C GLU A 29 -2.40 8.45 -8.23
N HIS A 30 -1.08 8.22 -8.30
CA HIS A 30 -0.04 9.12 -7.79
C HIS A 30 -0.28 9.55 -6.33
N ARG A 31 -0.79 8.63 -5.51
CA ARG A 31 -1.09 8.83 -4.08
C ARG A 31 -0.43 7.77 -3.21
N HIS A 32 -0.37 8.02 -1.92
CA HIS A 32 -0.08 6.96 -0.95
C HIS A 32 -1.21 5.94 -0.93
N GLY A 33 -0.85 4.69 -0.67
CA GLY A 33 -1.81 3.65 -0.31
C GLY A 33 -2.58 4.05 0.95
N THR A 34 -3.84 3.62 1.00
CA THR A 34 -4.70 3.69 2.17
C THR A 34 -4.67 2.37 2.93
N ILE A 35 -5.17 2.34 4.16
CA ILE A 35 -5.32 1.09 4.92
C ILE A 35 -6.24 0.14 4.16
N ASP A 36 -7.27 0.70 3.53
CA ASP A 36 -8.27 -0.07 2.79
C ASP A 36 -7.63 -0.79 1.60
N ASP A 37 -6.74 -0.13 0.85
CA ASP A 37 -6.04 -0.74 -0.28
C ASP A 37 -5.29 -2.03 0.13
N ILE A 38 -4.69 -2.04 1.33
CA ILE A 38 -4.00 -3.22 1.88
C ILE A 38 -5.00 -4.23 2.47
N ALA A 39 -5.98 -3.75 3.23
CA ALA A 39 -6.96 -4.59 3.92
C ALA A 39 -7.76 -5.44 2.92
N GLN A 40 -8.13 -4.88 1.77
CA GLN A 40 -8.86 -5.60 0.72
C GLN A 40 -8.03 -6.74 0.10
N ILE A 41 -6.72 -6.53 -0.10
CA ILE A 41 -5.82 -7.59 -0.59
C ILE A 41 -5.73 -8.73 0.43
N VAL A 42 -5.57 -8.39 1.71
CA VAL A 42 -5.50 -9.39 2.79
C VAL A 42 -6.84 -10.13 2.94
N ALA A 43 -7.96 -9.43 2.86
CA ALA A 43 -9.29 -10.02 2.91
C ALA A 43 -9.50 -11.01 1.76
N TRP A 44 -9.11 -10.63 0.54
CA TRP A 44 -9.14 -11.54 -0.61
C TRP A 44 -8.27 -12.78 -0.41
N LEU A 45 -7.04 -12.62 0.10
CA LEU A 45 -6.16 -13.77 0.39
C LEU A 45 -6.69 -14.69 1.50
N SER A 46 -7.53 -14.16 2.38
CA SER A 46 -8.13 -14.91 3.48
C SER A 46 -9.42 -15.63 3.07
N ASP A 47 -9.94 -15.38 1.88
CA ASP A 47 -11.15 -15.99 1.35
C ASP A 47 -10.93 -17.46 0.94
N ASP A 48 -11.95 -18.30 1.08
CA ASP A 48 -11.89 -19.73 0.73
C ASP A 48 -11.57 -19.98 -0.76
N SER A 49 -11.89 -19.02 -1.64
CA SER A 49 -11.52 -19.06 -3.05
C SER A 49 -10.01 -18.98 -3.26
N ALA A 50 -9.27 -18.36 -2.33
CA ALA A 50 -7.83 -18.21 -2.38
C ALA A 50 -7.05 -19.37 -1.71
N ARG A 51 -7.72 -20.43 -1.21
CA ARG A 51 -7.10 -21.52 -0.41
C ARG A 51 -5.92 -22.26 -1.05
N TRP A 52 -5.73 -22.14 -2.37
CA TRP A 52 -4.62 -22.76 -3.10
C TRP A 52 -3.49 -21.78 -3.46
N VAL A 53 -3.64 -20.50 -3.11
CA VAL A 53 -2.58 -19.49 -3.19
C VAL A 53 -1.66 -19.69 -2.00
N SER A 54 -0.39 -19.99 -2.25
CA SER A 54 0.58 -20.31 -1.19
C SER A 54 1.99 -19.91 -1.59
N GLY A 55 2.77 -19.47 -0.60
CA GLY A 55 4.17 -19.08 -0.77
C GLY A 55 4.39 -17.88 -1.69
N GLN A 56 3.35 -17.08 -1.95
CA GLN A 56 3.44 -15.89 -2.81
C GLN A 56 3.75 -14.64 -1.99
N THR A 57 4.52 -13.74 -2.58
CA THR A 57 4.70 -12.36 -2.11
C THR A 57 3.94 -11.44 -3.05
N ILE A 58 3.06 -10.60 -2.50
CA ILE A 58 2.27 -9.63 -3.27
C ILE A 58 2.75 -8.22 -2.94
N SER A 59 3.21 -7.49 -3.94
CA SER A 59 3.62 -6.09 -3.82
C SER A 59 2.39 -5.18 -3.84
N ALA A 60 1.97 -4.71 -2.67
CA ALA A 60 0.86 -3.77 -2.52
C ALA A 60 1.35 -2.30 -2.54
N SER A 61 2.18 -1.96 -3.52
CA SER A 61 2.91 -0.68 -3.57
C SER A 61 2.31 0.36 -4.52
N GLY A 62 1.17 0.06 -5.16
CA GLY A 62 0.62 0.91 -6.24
C GLY A 62 1.56 1.05 -7.44
N GLY A 63 2.54 0.15 -7.58
CA GLY A 63 3.59 0.19 -8.60
C GLY A 63 4.80 1.06 -8.25
N CYS A 64 4.87 1.60 -7.03
CA CYS A 64 6.03 2.38 -6.57
C CYS A 64 7.32 1.55 -6.49
N THR A 65 7.19 0.24 -6.26
CA THR A 65 8.33 -0.68 -6.19
C THR A 65 8.09 -1.84 -7.16
N MET A 66 8.99 -1.98 -8.13
CA MET A 66 8.95 -3.04 -9.14
C MET A 66 9.82 -4.21 -8.65
N TYR A 67 9.19 -5.32 -8.28
CA TYR A 67 9.81 -6.62 -7.99
C TYR A 67 9.18 -7.67 -8.89
#